data_AF-A0A7W3MTK7-F1
#
_entry.id   AF-A0A7W3MTK7-F1
#
_cell.length_a   1.000
_cell.length_b   1.000
_cell.length_c   1.000
_cell.angle_alpha   90.00
_cell.angle_beta   90.00
_cell.angle_gamma   90.00
#
_symmetry.space_group_name_H-M   'P 1'
#
loop_
_entity.id
_entity.type
_entity.pdbx_description
1 polymer ?
#
loop_
_entity_poly.entity_id
_entity_poly.type
_entity_poly.pdbx_seq_one_letter_code
_entity_poly.pdbx_strand_id
1 'polypeptide(L)'
;MNQRVIELELEIADWLDQLLPARFAFAAFAIHLIASYGALRADHRVQRLGDRFRQVNVLRFYIDTEPTGLSYWCTPQRRIVLLTVWRIARIPEAAEAARARQALRDCSAHPPQEHRLWSEFVPRRMREPGVAETYREAAAAHAFGQTVRLLRRRRRLSIGQLAAAVGTTDALITRCEAGGLPTAASLAARIATVLDCEHALARPPEGT
;
A
#
# COMPACT_ATOMS: atom_id res chain seq x y z
N MET A 1 16.67 7.46 13.44
CA MET A 1 16.36 6.41 12.44
C MET A 1 16.70 6.95 11.07
N ASN A 2 17.66 6.36 10.34
CA ASN A 2 18.07 6.85 9.02
C ASN A 2 16.94 6.60 8.00
N GLN A 3 16.18 7.65 7.69
CA GLN A 3 15.08 7.63 6.73
C GLN A 3 15.65 7.35 5.33
N ARG A 4 15.11 6.35 4.63
CA ARG A 4 15.49 6.04 3.24
C ARG A 4 15.06 7.22 2.35
N VAL A 5 15.92 7.62 1.42
CA VAL A 5 15.54 8.60 0.38
C VAL A 5 14.56 7.92 -0.58
N ILE A 6 13.43 8.59 -0.82
CA ILE A 6 12.41 8.12 -1.76
C ILE A 6 12.44 9.04 -2.97
N GLU A 7 12.76 8.46 -4.11
CA GLU A 7 12.80 9.06 -5.43
C GLU A 7 11.55 8.66 -6.21
N LEU A 8 11.07 9.55 -7.07
CA LEU A 8 9.86 9.38 -7.85
C LEU A 8 10.22 9.54 -9.33
N GLU A 9 9.86 8.53 -10.13
CA GLU A 9 9.72 8.72 -11.57
C GLU A 9 8.64 9.77 -11.88
N LEU A 10 8.75 10.43 -13.04
CA LEU A 10 7.84 11.51 -13.44
C LEU A 10 6.37 11.08 -13.41
N GLU A 11 6.07 9.85 -13.83
CA GLU A 11 4.71 9.30 -13.77
C GLU A 11 4.14 9.32 -12.33
N ILE A 12 4.96 8.98 -11.34
CA ILE A 12 4.54 8.98 -9.93
C ILE A 12 4.37 10.40 -9.41
N ALA A 13 5.30 11.29 -9.74
CA ALA A 13 5.24 12.69 -9.37
C ALA A 13 3.95 13.36 -9.90
N ASP A 14 3.70 13.22 -11.20
CA ASP A 14 2.51 13.78 -11.88
C ASP A 14 1.21 13.19 -11.31
N TRP A 15 1.21 11.88 -11.04
CA TRP A 15 0.07 11.22 -10.42
C TRP A 15 -0.23 11.77 -9.02
N LEU A 16 0.79 11.92 -8.17
CA LEU A 16 0.62 12.42 -6.79
C LEU A 16 0.12 13.87 -6.74
N ASP A 17 0.57 14.71 -7.67
CA ASP A 17 0.14 16.11 -7.78
C ASP A 17 -1.33 16.23 -8.19
N GLN A 18 -1.84 15.30 -8.99
CA GLN A 18 -3.22 15.31 -9.49
C GLN A 18 -4.23 14.67 -8.53
N LEU A 19 -3.78 13.97 -7.48
CA LEU A 19 -4.68 13.35 -6.52
C LEU A 19 -5.46 14.40 -5.71
N LEU A 20 -6.74 14.14 -5.48
CA LEU A 20 -7.50 14.86 -4.46
C LEU A 20 -6.89 14.62 -3.07
N PRO A 21 -7.02 15.56 -2.11
CA PRO A 21 -6.34 15.49 -0.81
C PRO A 21 -6.55 14.15 -0.07
N ALA A 22 -7.79 13.67 0.03
CA ALA A 22 -8.10 12.39 0.69
C ALA A 22 -7.43 11.19 -0.01
N ARG A 23 -7.43 11.16 -1.35
CA ARG A 23 -6.79 10.08 -2.12
C ARG A 23 -5.26 10.11 -1.98
N PHE A 24 -4.68 11.30 -1.92
CA PHE A 24 -3.26 11.47 -1.63
C PHE A 24 -2.90 10.92 -0.26
N ALA A 25 -3.74 11.10 0.76
CA ALA A 25 -3.47 10.56 2.09
C ALA A 25 -3.30 9.03 2.10
N PHE A 26 -4.15 8.31 1.36
CA PHE A 26 -4.01 6.85 1.16
C PHE A 26 -2.71 6.49 0.44
N ALA A 27 -2.36 7.23 -0.63
CA ALA A 27 -1.11 7.02 -1.36
C ALA A 27 0.13 7.31 -0.48
N ALA A 28 0.11 8.40 0.29
CA ALA A 28 1.17 8.78 1.20
C ALA A 28 1.40 7.71 2.28
N PHE A 29 0.32 7.13 2.82
CA PHE A 29 0.44 6.02 3.77
C PHE A 29 1.00 4.75 3.10
N ALA A 30 0.60 4.44 1.87
CA ALA A 30 1.21 3.32 1.12
C ALA A 30 2.72 3.54 0.88
N ILE A 31 3.14 4.77 0.56
CA ILE A 31 4.55 5.13 0.41
C ILE A 31 5.29 5.04 1.75
N HIS A 32 4.65 5.42 2.87
CA HIS A 32 5.19 5.21 4.22
C HIS A 32 5.46 3.71 4.45
N LEU A 33 4.53 2.82 4.10
CA LEU A 33 4.72 1.38 4.27
C LEU A 33 5.90 0.87 3.43
N ILE A 34 6.04 1.34 2.18
CA ILE A 34 7.20 1.05 1.34
C ILE A 34 8.49 1.53 2.01
N ALA A 35 8.49 2.73 2.57
CA ALA A 35 9.63 3.30 3.28
C ALA A 35 10.04 2.46 4.48
N SER A 36 9.07 1.94 5.24
CA SER A 36 9.28 1.10 6.41
C SER A 36 9.79 -0.28 6.05
N TYR A 37 9.13 -0.99 5.12
CA TYR A 37 9.51 -2.36 4.75
C TYR A 37 10.73 -2.42 3.82
N GLY A 38 10.87 -1.48 2.89
CA GLY A 38 11.89 -1.51 1.84
C GLY A 38 11.80 -2.78 0.98
N ALA A 39 12.93 -3.46 0.79
CA ALA A 39 13.02 -4.72 0.03
C ALA A 39 12.58 -5.96 0.83
N LEU A 40 12.24 -5.80 2.12
CA LEU A 40 11.89 -6.92 2.97
C LEU A 40 10.56 -7.54 2.53
N ARG A 41 10.51 -8.87 2.57
CA ARG A 41 9.31 -9.68 2.29
C ARG A 41 8.31 -9.64 3.47
N ALA A 42 8.19 -8.48 4.12
CA ALA A 42 7.46 -8.31 5.37
C ALA A 42 5.94 -8.17 5.14
N ASP A 43 5.52 -7.65 3.99
CA ASP A 43 4.11 -7.44 3.67
C ASP A 43 3.63 -8.42 2.60
N HIS A 44 2.54 -9.13 2.89
CA HIS A 44 1.89 -10.08 1.99
C HIS A 44 1.32 -9.44 0.72
N ARG A 45 1.18 -8.12 0.70
CA ARG A 45 0.71 -7.33 -0.45
C ARG A 45 1.80 -7.01 -1.46
N VAL A 46 3.07 -7.26 -1.10
CA VAL A 46 4.21 -6.98 -1.99
C VAL A 46 4.51 -8.20 -2.85
N GLN A 47 4.32 -8.04 -4.15
CA GLN A 47 4.72 -9.01 -5.16
C GLN A 47 6.13 -8.66 -5.66
N ARG A 48 7.01 -9.66 -5.76
CA ARG A 48 8.35 -9.50 -6.33
C ARG A 48 8.39 -10.03 -7.74
N LEU A 49 8.95 -9.24 -8.66
CA LEU A 49 9.03 -9.54 -10.07
C LEU A 49 10.48 -9.38 -10.55
N GLY A 50 10.85 -10.15 -11.57
CA GLY A 50 12.20 -10.12 -12.15
C GLY A 50 13.13 -11.16 -11.51
N ASP A 51 14.41 -11.05 -11.84
CA ASP A 51 15.46 -11.95 -11.35
C ASP A 51 16.26 -11.32 -10.20
N ARG A 52 17.33 -12.01 -9.77
CA ARG A 52 18.19 -11.54 -8.66
C ARG A 52 18.96 -10.25 -8.96
N PHE A 53 19.10 -9.87 -10.23
CA PHE A 53 19.87 -8.71 -10.67
C PHE A 53 18.97 -7.51 -11.01
N ARG A 54 17.74 -7.77 -11.48
CA ARG A 54 16.74 -6.76 -11.82
C ARG A 54 15.42 -7.06 -11.12
N GLN A 55 15.45 -6.96 -9.80
CA GLN A 55 14.26 -7.16 -8.96
C GLN A 55 13.45 -5.87 -8.85
N VAL A 56 12.19 -5.92 -9.27
CA VAL A 56 11.19 -4.88 -9.01
C VAL A 56 10.11 -5.41 -8.08
N ASN A 57 9.59 -4.56 -7.20
CA ASN A 57 8.52 -4.91 -6.28
C ASN A 57 7.25 -4.17 -6.69
N VAL A 58 6.09 -4.76 -6.40
CA VAL A 58 4.78 -4.14 -6.61
C VAL A 58 4.00 -4.23 -5.31
N LEU A 59 3.68 -3.09 -4.72
CA LEU A 59 2.73 -3.01 -3.62
C LEU A 59 1.31 -2.93 -4.19
N ARG A 60 0.43 -3.80 -3.71
CA ARG A 60 -1.01 -3.78 -3.99
C ARG A 60 -1.74 -3.19 -2.80
N PHE A 61 -2.45 -2.08 -3.00
CA PHE A 61 -3.17 -1.38 -1.94
C PHE A 61 -4.46 -0.78 -2.49
N TYR A 62 -5.23 -0.13 -1.62
CA TYR A 62 -6.47 0.53 -1.98
C TYR A 62 -6.34 2.03 -1.77
N ILE A 63 -6.82 2.80 -2.75
CA ILE A 63 -7.06 4.23 -2.59
C ILE A 63 -8.57 4.37 -2.51
N ASP A 64 -9.05 4.73 -1.31
CA ASP A 64 -10.46 4.58 -0.98
C ASP A 64 -10.92 3.13 -1.23
N THR A 65 -11.75 2.86 -2.25
CA THR A 65 -12.25 1.52 -2.59
C THR A 65 -11.53 0.88 -3.76
N GLU A 66 -10.54 1.58 -4.33
CA GLU A 66 -9.99 1.28 -5.64
C GLU A 66 -8.65 0.53 -5.57
N PRO A 67 -8.57 -0.71 -6.11
CA PRO A 67 -7.33 -1.48 -6.08
C PRO A 67 -6.27 -0.86 -7.02
N THR A 68 -5.14 -0.50 -6.42
CA THR A 68 -4.02 0.20 -7.06
C THR A 68 -2.74 -0.62 -6.91
N GLY A 69 -1.98 -0.71 -8.00
CA GLY A 69 -0.62 -1.25 -8.01
C GLY A 69 0.39 -0.13 -8.12
N LEU A 70 1.43 -0.18 -7.30
CA LEU A 70 2.56 0.75 -7.37
C LEU A 70 3.86 -0.05 -7.38
N SER A 71 4.66 0.12 -8.43
CA SER A 71 5.94 -0.56 -8.53
C SER A 71 7.07 0.30 -7.97
N TYR A 72 8.03 -0.35 -7.34
CA TYR A 72 9.18 0.32 -6.75
C TYR A 72 10.43 -0.57 -6.76
N TRP A 73 11.58 0.07 -6.77
CA TRP A 73 12.88 -0.57 -6.73
C TRP A 73 13.68 -0.08 -5.53
N CYS A 74 14.31 -1.00 -4.81
CA CYS A 74 15.23 -0.67 -3.73
C CYS A 74 16.67 -0.76 -4.26
N THR A 75 17.37 0.37 -4.31
CA THR A 75 18.75 0.41 -4.82
C THR A 75 19.73 -0.04 -3.74
N PRO A 76 20.94 -0.52 -4.13
CA PRO A 76 21.99 -0.89 -3.16
C PRO A 76 22.39 0.24 -2.20
N GLN A 77 22.24 1.50 -2.63
CA GLN A 77 22.58 2.71 -1.86
C GLN A 77 21.49 3.12 -0.86
N ARG A 78 20.60 2.20 -0.47
CA ARG A 78 19.49 2.43 0.48
C ARG A 78 18.47 3.48 0.01
N ARG A 79 18.32 3.65 -1.29
CA ARG A 79 17.29 4.49 -1.91
C ARG A 79 16.12 3.63 -2.35
N ILE A 80 14.93 4.21 -2.39
CA ILE A 80 13.74 3.60 -2.95
C ILE A 80 13.28 4.48 -4.11
N VAL A 81 13.18 3.91 -5.30
CA VAL A 81 12.64 4.59 -6.48
C VAL A 81 11.23 4.07 -6.73
N LEU A 82 10.23 4.94 -6.70
CA LEU A 82 8.87 4.61 -7.11
C LEU A 82 8.76 4.80 -8.63
N LEU A 83 8.35 3.76 -9.35
CA LEU A 83 8.57 3.67 -10.80
C LEU A 83 7.30 3.96 -11.61
N THR A 84 6.20 3.24 -11.34
CA THR A 84 4.96 3.39 -12.09
C THR A 84 3.76 2.97 -11.24
N VAL A 85 2.58 3.50 -11.55
CA VAL A 85 1.34 3.27 -10.85
C VAL A 85 0.22 2.95 -11.82
N TRP A 86 -0.70 2.08 -11.42
CA TRP A 86 -1.86 1.73 -12.24
C TRP A 86 -3.05 1.27 -11.40
N ARG A 87 -4.23 1.36 -12.01
CA ARG A 87 -5.46 0.77 -11.49
C ARG A 87 -5.49 -0.70 -11.90
N ILE A 88 -5.54 -1.62 -10.95
CA ILE A 88 -5.45 -3.07 -11.22
C ILE A 88 -6.56 -3.53 -12.16
N ALA A 89 -7.78 -2.98 -12.02
CA ALA A 89 -8.91 -3.34 -12.87
C ALA A 89 -8.78 -2.91 -14.35
N ARG A 90 -7.75 -2.11 -14.71
CA ARG A 90 -7.59 -1.58 -16.07
C ARG A 90 -6.65 -2.39 -16.96
N ILE A 91 -5.84 -3.28 -16.41
CA ILE A 91 -4.88 -4.07 -17.20
C ILE A 91 -4.77 -5.51 -16.69
N PRO A 92 -4.50 -6.50 -17.56
CA PRO A 92 -4.24 -7.87 -17.14
C PRO A 92 -2.97 -8.00 -16.30
N GLU A 93 -2.91 -8.98 -15.38
CA GLU A 93 -1.74 -9.19 -14.49
C GLU A 93 -0.41 -9.35 -15.26
N ALA A 94 -0.42 -10.04 -16.39
CA ALA A 94 0.77 -10.18 -17.23
C ALA A 94 1.29 -8.83 -17.76
N ALA A 95 0.37 -7.91 -18.08
CA ALA A 95 0.71 -6.56 -18.53
C ALA A 95 1.23 -5.69 -17.37
N GLU A 96 0.70 -5.86 -16.16
CA GLU A 96 1.25 -5.20 -14.96
C GLU A 96 2.72 -5.58 -14.75
N ALA A 97 3.02 -6.89 -14.83
CA ALA A 97 4.37 -7.38 -14.60
C ALA A 97 5.34 -6.94 -15.72
N ALA A 98 4.87 -6.91 -16.97
CA ALA A 98 5.64 -6.38 -18.09
C ALA A 98 5.94 -4.88 -17.91
N ARG A 99 4.93 -4.09 -17.53
CA ARG A 99 5.04 -2.65 -17.28
C ARG A 99 6.03 -2.35 -16.15
N ALA A 100 5.92 -3.02 -15.00
CA ALA A 100 6.83 -2.83 -13.88
C ALA A 100 8.29 -3.17 -14.23
N ARG A 101 8.52 -4.24 -15.01
CA ARG A 101 9.87 -4.59 -15.48
C ARG A 101 10.41 -3.59 -16.50
N GLN A 102 9.56 -3.07 -17.39
CA GLN A 102 9.96 -2.04 -18.35
C GLN A 102 10.37 -0.76 -17.62
N ALA A 103 9.56 -0.28 -16.67
CA ALA A 103 9.88 0.91 -15.89
C ALA A 103 11.23 0.76 -15.13
N LEU A 104 11.54 -0.42 -14.57
CA LEU A 104 12.85 -0.66 -13.96
C LEU A 104 13.99 -0.58 -15.00
N ARG A 105 13.80 -1.13 -16.21
CA ARG A 105 14.83 -1.06 -17.25
C ARG A 105 15.13 0.39 -17.63
N ASP A 106 14.09 1.19 -17.84
CA ASP A 106 14.20 2.59 -18.25
C ASP A 106 14.84 3.42 -17.14
N CYS A 107 14.34 3.30 -15.90
CA CYS A 107 14.91 3.95 -14.72
C CYS A 107 16.39 3.60 -14.50
N SER A 108 16.77 2.33 -14.69
CA SER A 108 18.17 1.92 -14.53
C SER A 108 19.12 2.48 -15.59
N ALA A 109 18.59 3.07 -16.67
CA ALA A 109 19.36 3.60 -17.79
C ALA A 109 19.61 5.12 -17.71
N HIS A 110 18.91 5.84 -16.83
CA HIS A 110 19.10 7.28 -16.63
C HIS A 110 19.58 7.61 -15.21
N PRO A 111 20.20 8.78 -15.01
CA PRO A 111 20.78 9.12 -13.72
C PRO A 111 19.71 9.68 -12.75
N PRO A 112 19.95 9.64 -11.43
CA PRO A 112 18.95 10.00 -10.41
C PRO A 112 18.47 11.45 -10.44
N GLN A 113 19.18 12.37 -11.09
CA GLN A 113 18.80 13.78 -11.20
C GLN A 113 17.52 13.97 -12.03
N GLU A 114 17.11 12.96 -12.80
CA GLU A 114 15.85 12.97 -13.52
C GLU A 114 14.65 12.60 -12.63
N HIS A 115 14.90 12.12 -11.39
CA HIS A 115 13.87 11.79 -10.43
C HIS A 115 13.45 13.02 -9.61
N ARG A 116 12.20 13.02 -9.15
CA ARG A 116 11.71 13.96 -8.13
C ARG A 116 11.87 13.37 -6.73
N LEU A 117 11.96 14.22 -5.71
CA LEU A 117 12.09 13.73 -4.34
C LEU A 117 10.74 13.73 -3.62
N TRP A 118 10.38 12.62 -2.99
CA TRP A 118 9.15 12.53 -2.20
C TRP A 118 9.05 13.64 -1.14
N SER A 119 10.18 14.02 -0.54
CA SER A 119 10.28 15.09 0.45
C SER A 119 9.83 16.46 -0.06
N GLU A 120 9.75 16.68 -1.38
CA GLU A 120 9.23 17.91 -1.98
C GLU A 120 7.70 17.97 -1.93
N PHE A 121 7.03 16.82 -1.98
CA PHE A 121 5.58 16.70 -2.02
C PHE A 121 4.96 16.70 -0.62
N VAL A 122 5.50 15.84 0.27
CA VAL A 122 4.87 15.53 1.55
C VAL A 122 4.56 16.76 2.39
N PRO A 123 5.50 17.68 2.67
CA PRO A 123 5.26 18.73 3.64
C PRO A 123 4.14 19.68 3.22
N ARG A 124 4.02 19.95 1.92
CA ARG A 124 2.96 20.80 1.36
C ARG A 124 1.63 20.07 1.41
N ARG A 125 1.58 18.86 0.84
CA ARG A 125 0.35 18.08 0.67
C ARG A 125 -0.25 17.62 2.01
N MET A 126 0.58 17.29 3.00
CA MET A 126 0.13 16.88 4.34
C MET A 126 -0.54 18.00 5.14
N ARG A 127 -0.33 19.28 4.77
CA ARG A 127 -0.99 20.44 5.40
C ARG A 127 -2.36 20.74 4.81
N GLU A 128 -2.73 20.09 3.72
CA GLU A 128 -4.04 20.32 3.13
C GLU A 128 -5.17 19.82 4.05
N PRO A 129 -6.32 20.49 4.08
CA PRO A 129 -7.42 20.13 4.95
C PRO A 129 -7.83 18.66 4.79
N GLY A 130 -8.01 17.96 5.92
CA GLY A 130 -8.45 16.56 5.97
C GLY A 130 -7.37 15.51 5.67
N VAL A 131 -6.22 15.87 5.08
CA VAL A 131 -5.19 14.89 4.69
C VAL A 131 -4.65 14.13 5.90
N ALA A 132 -4.33 14.82 7.00
CA ALA A 132 -3.82 14.19 8.21
C ALA A 132 -4.84 13.25 8.88
N GLU A 133 -6.14 13.51 8.73
CA GLU A 133 -7.19 12.65 9.25
C GLU A 133 -7.35 11.40 8.39
N THR A 134 -7.51 11.56 7.07
CA THR A 134 -7.58 10.42 6.15
C THR A 134 -6.30 9.56 6.18
N TYR A 135 -5.13 10.16 6.43
CA TYR A 135 -3.89 9.41 6.62
C TYR A 135 -3.98 8.52 7.86
N ARG A 136 -4.50 9.05 8.98
CA ARG A 136 -4.72 8.26 10.22
C ARG A 136 -5.76 7.17 10.01
N GLU A 137 -6.82 7.43 9.25
CA GLU A 137 -7.81 6.41 8.87
C GLU A 137 -7.19 5.28 8.04
N ALA A 138 -6.39 5.62 7.02
CA ALA A 138 -5.66 4.64 6.23
C ALA A 138 -4.72 3.79 7.10
N ALA A 139 -4.05 4.43 8.05
CA ALA A 139 -3.15 3.78 8.99
C ALA A 139 -3.90 2.82 9.94
N ALA A 140 -5.05 3.23 10.48
CA ALA A 140 -5.91 2.40 11.31
C ALA A 140 -6.51 1.22 10.54
N ALA A 141 -7.01 1.47 9.31
CA ALA A 141 -7.53 0.42 8.43
C ALA A 141 -6.47 -0.64 8.11
N HIS A 142 -5.22 -0.22 7.86
CA HIS A 142 -4.12 -1.14 7.69
C HIS A 142 -3.82 -1.96 8.95
N ALA A 143 -3.72 -1.33 10.12
CA ALA A 143 -3.47 -2.02 11.38
C ALA A 143 -4.56 -3.06 11.71
N PHE A 144 -5.82 -2.68 11.49
CA PHE A 144 -6.96 -3.58 11.60
C PHE A 144 -6.84 -4.76 10.62
N GLY A 145 -6.59 -4.49 9.34
CA GLY A 145 -6.40 -5.52 8.31
C GLY A 145 -5.30 -6.52 8.62
N GLN A 146 -4.15 -6.06 9.14
CA GLN A 146 -3.06 -6.94 9.58
C GLN A 146 -3.49 -7.82 10.75
N THR A 147 -4.26 -7.28 11.70
CA THR A 147 -4.79 -8.02 12.85
C THR A 147 -5.78 -9.11 12.40
N VAL A 148 -6.71 -8.75 11.50
CA VAL A 148 -7.66 -9.69 10.88
C VAL A 148 -6.91 -10.83 10.21
N ARG A 149 -5.92 -10.51 9.37
CA ARG A 149 -5.09 -11.51 8.69
C ARG A 149 -4.36 -12.43 9.68
N LEU A 150 -3.73 -11.86 10.70
CA LEU A 150 -2.99 -12.61 11.71
C LEU A 150 -3.91 -13.59 12.44
N LEU A 151 -5.06 -13.12 12.94
CA LEU A 151 -6.01 -13.94 13.68
C LEU A 151 -6.65 -15.02 12.80
N ARG A 152 -7.07 -14.67 11.59
CA ARG A 152 -7.59 -15.64 10.62
C ARG A 152 -6.59 -16.77 10.38
N ARG A 153 -5.31 -16.43 10.15
CA ARG A 153 -4.24 -17.41 9.94
C ARG A 153 -3.95 -18.24 11.18
N ARG A 154 -3.92 -17.64 12.38
CA ARG A 154 -3.75 -18.37 13.65
C ARG A 154 -4.88 -19.36 13.91
N ARG A 155 -6.12 -18.98 13.58
CA ARG A 155 -7.31 -19.84 13.65
C ARG A 155 -7.44 -20.79 12.45
N ARG A 156 -6.49 -20.79 11.52
CA ARG A 156 -6.46 -21.62 10.30
C ARG A 156 -7.70 -21.47 9.42
N LEU A 157 -8.37 -20.32 9.48
CA LEU A 157 -9.53 -20.04 8.65
C LEU A 157 -9.08 -19.65 7.24
N SER A 158 -9.72 -20.22 6.22
CA SER A 158 -9.62 -19.72 4.85
C SER A 158 -10.32 -18.37 4.72
N ILE A 159 -10.04 -17.64 3.63
CA ILE A 159 -10.73 -16.38 3.35
C ILE A 159 -12.24 -16.62 3.24
N GLY A 160 -12.66 -17.65 2.47
CA GLY A 160 -14.08 -18.00 2.32
C GLY A 160 -14.76 -18.47 3.61
N GLN A 161 -14.04 -19.16 4.51
CA GLN A 161 -14.60 -19.53 5.81
C GLN A 161 -14.87 -18.30 6.68
N LEU A 162 -13.95 -17.34 6.72
CA LEU A 162 -14.18 -16.07 7.44
C LEU A 162 -15.30 -15.26 6.77
N ALA A 163 -15.33 -15.21 5.43
CA ALA A 163 -16.36 -14.51 4.68
C ALA A 163 -17.76 -15.07 5.00
N ALA A 164 -17.90 -16.39 5.00
CA ALA A 164 -19.14 -17.07 5.38
C ALA A 164 -19.55 -16.77 6.82
N ALA A 165 -18.61 -16.84 7.78
CA ALA A 165 -18.89 -16.55 9.19
C ALA A 165 -19.35 -15.10 9.45
N VAL A 166 -18.85 -14.15 8.66
CA VAL A 166 -19.19 -12.71 8.75
C VAL A 166 -20.45 -12.34 7.95
N GLY A 167 -20.88 -13.22 7.03
CA GLY A 167 -21.93 -12.92 6.04
C GLY A 167 -21.47 -11.89 5.00
N THR A 168 -20.33 -12.14 4.35
CA THR A 168 -19.75 -11.26 3.33
C THR A 168 -19.05 -12.06 2.22
N THR A 169 -18.32 -11.39 1.33
CA THR A 169 -17.59 -12.02 0.21
C THR A 169 -16.09 -12.11 0.47
N ASP A 170 -15.45 -13.08 -0.15
CA ASP A 170 -13.98 -13.26 -0.13
C ASP A 170 -13.23 -12.00 -0.57
N ALA A 171 -13.78 -11.27 -1.55
CA ALA A 171 -13.21 -10.02 -2.05
C ALA A 171 -13.19 -8.92 -0.98
N LEU A 172 -14.24 -8.84 -0.15
CA LEU A 172 -14.32 -7.85 0.93
C LEU A 172 -13.42 -8.21 2.11
N ILE A 173 -13.26 -9.50 2.43
CA ILE A 173 -12.26 -9.96 3.40
C ILE A 173 -10.84 -9.68 2.89
N THR A 174 -10.56 -9.98 1.63
CA THR A 174 -9.25 -9.70 1.01
C THR A 174 -8.95 -8.19 1.03
N ARG A 175 -9.94 -7.35 0.70
CA ARG A 175 -9.82 -5.90 0.80
C ARG A 175 -9.54 -5.44 2.24
N CYS A 176 -10.25 -6.00 3.22
CA CYS A 176 -10.04 -5.72 4.63
C CYS A 176 -8.61 -6.07 5.06
N GLU A 177 -8.13 -7.28 4.77
CA GLU A 177 -6.74 -7.69 5.09
C GLU A 177 -5.70 -6.79 4.44
N ALA A 178 -6.03 -6.22 3.28
CA ALA A 178 -5.15 -5.30 2.57
C ALA A 178 -5.18 -3.86 3.12
N GLY A 179 -6.04 -3.56 4.10
CA GLY A 179 -6.22 -2.23 4.69
C GLY A 179 -7.17 -1.32 3.90
N GLY A 180 -7.97 -1.86 2.97
CA GLY A 180 -8.90 -1.11 2.13
C GLY A 180 -10.32 -1.02 2.68
N LEU A 181 -10.53 -1.32 3.97
CA LEU A 181 -11.84 -1.21 4.63
C LEU A 181 -11.72 -0.22 5.79
N PRO A 182 -12.47 0.90 5.79
CA PRO A 182 -12.48 1.84 6.92
C PRO A 182 -12.89 1.13 8.22
N THR A 183 -12.22 1.45 9.32
CA THR A 183 -12.53 0.85 10.65
C THR A 183 -13.92 1.23 11.15
N ALA A 184 -14.46 2.37 10.72
CA ALA A 184 -15.83 2.80 11.02
C ALA A 184 -16.92 2.04 10.24
N ALA A 185 -16.56 1.23 9.24
CA ALA A 185 -17.55 0.50 8.44
C ALA A 185 -18.25 -0.59 9.28
N SER A 186 -19.55 -0.76 9.08
CA SER A 186 -20.33 -1.81 9.75
C SER A 186 -19.77 -3.22 9.50
N LEU A 187 -19.18 -3.44 8.32
CA LEU A 187 -18.49 -4.70 8.00
C LEU A 187 -17.24 -4.91 8.87
N ALA A 188 -16.47 -3.86 9.16
CA ALA A 188 -15.28 -3.98 10.01
C ALA A 188 -15.67 -4.41 11.43
N ALA A 189 -16.76 -3.85 11.98
CA ALA A 189 -17.33 -4.27 13.26
C ALA A 189 -17.72 -5.76 13.26
N ARG A 190 -18.42 -6.25 12.22
CA ARG A 190 -18.79 -7.67 12.13
C ARG A 190 -17.58 -8.60 12.03
N ILE A 191 -16.56 -8.21 11.25
CA ILE A 191 -15.30 -8.97 11.16
C ILE A 191 -14.64 -9.03 12.54
N ALA A 192 -14.59 -7.91 13.25
CA ALA A 192 -13.98 -7.83 14.57
C ALA A 192 -14.69 -8.75 15.58
N THR A 193 -16.01 -8.76 15.59
CA THR A 193 -16.79 -9.66 16.48
C THR A 193 -16.60 -11.13 16.17
N VAL A 194 -16.58 -11.53 14.89
CA VAL A 194 -16.31 -12.94 14.53
C VAL A 194 -14.89 -13.36 14.95
N LEU A 195 -13.94 -12.43 14.92
CA LEU A 195 -12.55 -12.68 15.29
C LEU A 195 -12.21 -12.34 16.74
N ASP A 196 -13.17 -11.87 17.55
CA ASP A 196 -12.97 -11.39 18.92
C ASP A 196 -11.80 -10.38 19.01
N CYS A 197 -11.88 -9.33 18.18
CA CYS A 197 -10.80 -8.35 18.02
C CYS A 197 -11.25 -6.89 17.92
N GLU A 198 -12.33 -6.51 18.59
CA GLU A 198 -12.90 -5.15 18.62
C GLU A 198 -11.88 -4.08 19.01
N HIS A 199 -10.97 -4.40 19.93
CA HIS A 199 -9.84 -3.53 20.31
C HIS A 199 -8.99 -3.06 19.10
N ALA A 200 -8.95 -3.82 18.01
CA ALA A 200 -8.20 -3.48 16.81
C ALA A 200 -8.87 -2.39 15.95
N LEU A 201 -10.15 -2.10 16.17
CA LEU A 201 -10.85 -1.01 15.47
C LEU A 201 -10.47 0.37 16.00
N ALA A 202 -10.14 0.45 17.29
CA ALA A 202 -9.78 1.69 17.98
C ALA A 202 -8.28 1.96 18.02
N ARG A 203 -7.45 0.98 17.64
CA ARG A 203 -6.00 1.08 17.73
C ARG A 203 -5.45 1.82 16.50
N PRO A 204 -4.98 3.07 16.61
CA PRO A 204 -4.05 3.58 15.60
C PRO A 204 -2.80 2.69 15.63
N PRO A 205 -2.08 2.52 14.51
CA PRO A 205 -0.82 1.78 14.54
C PRO A 205 0.09 2.40 15.61
N GLU A 206 0.60 1.56 16.52
CA GLU A 206 1.59 2.00 17.50
C GLU A 206 2.87 2.40 16.76
N GLY A 207 3.25 3.67 16.89
CA GLY A 207 4.64 4.10 16.98
C GLY A 207 5.43 4.36 15.68
N THR A 208 5.83 5.65 15.57
CA THR A 208 7.12 6.20 15.08
C THR A 208 7.49 6.14 13.60
#